data_AF-A0A8T4N4N4-F1
#
_entry.id   AF-A0A8T4N4N4-F1
#
_cell.length_a   1.000
_cell.length_b   1.000
_cell.length_c   1.000
_cell.angle_alpha   90.00
_cell.angle_beta   90.00
_cell.angle_gamma   90.00
#
_symmetry.space_group_name_H-M   'P 1'
#
loop_
_entity.id
_entity.type
_entity.pdbx_description
1 polymer ?
#
loop_
_entity_poly.entity_id
_entity_poly.type
_entity_poly.pdbx_seq_one_letter_code
_entity_poly.pdbx_strand_id
1 'polypeptide(L)'
;METKMVVALVLTLLLVLVISYAGGFFSGNTIFYEVKECTDDDVNDKFPDGINSEVRGTTKLGKAVFRDNCNAGSGNLVEYYCTSDGLIDSVERTCGFGCTTGRCRDFPFQ
;
A
#
# COMPACT_ATOMS: atom_id res chain seq x y z
N MET A 1 35.98 -36.45 -37.38
CA MET A 1 35.62 -35.11 -36.87
C MET A 1 36.91 -34.50 -36.36
N GLU A 2 37.46 -33.52 -37.09
CA GLU A 2 38.78 -32.98 -36.80
C GLU A 2 38.77 -32.22 -35.47
N THR A 3 39.82 -32.34 -34.67
CA THR A 3 40.00 -31.69 -33.36
C THR A 3 39.69 -30.18 -33.37
N LYS A 4 39.89 -29.51 -34.52
CA LYS A 4 39.54 -28.11 -34.75
C LYS A 4 38.04 -27.82 -34.61
N MET A 5 37.18 -28.76 -35.01
CA MET A 5 35.72 -28.62 -34.96
C MET A 5 35.19 -28.76 -33.53
N VAL A 6 35.81 -29.62 -32.72
CA VAL A 6 35.45 -29.78 -31.29
C VAL A 6 35.86 -28.55 -30.49
N VAL A 7 37.05 -27.99 -30.75
CA VAL A 7 37.54 -26.77 -30.07
C VAL A 7 36.65 -25.57 -30.39
N ALA A 8 36.25 -25.39 -31.65
CA ALA A 8 35.35 -24.31 -32.05
C ALA A 8 33.98 -24.41 -31.35
N LEU A 9 33.44 -25.62 -31.22
CA LEU A 9 32.14 -25.86 -30.60
C LEU A 9 32.15 -25.64 -29.08
N VAL A 10 33.25 -25.98 -28.41
CA VAL A 10 33.43 -25.71 -26.97
C VAL A 10 33.59 -24.21 -26.71
N LEU A 11 34.35 -23.50 -27.55
CA LEU A 11 34.55 -22.05 -27.42
C LEU A 11 33.25 -21.27 -27.61
N THR A 12 32.41 -21.64 -28.58
CA THR A 12 31.12 -20.97 -28.80
C THR A 12 30.15 -21.23 -27.65
N LEU A 13 30.10 -22.44 -27.10
CA LEU A 13 29.28 -22.77 -25.93
C LEU A 13 29.70 -21.98 -24.68
N LEU A 14 31.00 -21.84 -24.43
CA LEU A 14 31.52 -21.04 -23.31
C LEU A 14 31.20 -19.56 -23.49
N LEU A 15 31.31 -19.03 -24.71
CA LEU A 15 30.97 -17.63 -24.99
C LEU A 15 29.49 -17.33 -24.71
N VAL A 16 28.58 -18.22 -25.13
CA VAL A 16 27.14 -18.09 -24.86
C VAL A 16 26.87 -18.10 -23.36
N LEU A 17 27.49 -19.01 -22.61
CA LEU A 17 27.36 -19.07 -21.14
C LEU A 17 27.84 -17.77 -20.46
N VAL A 18 28.96 -17.21 -20.90
CA VAL A 18 29.49 -15.94 -20.35
C VAL A 18 28.54 -14.77 -20.65
N ILE A 19 27.99 -14.70 -21.87
CA ILE A 19 27.04 -13.66 -22.25
C ILE A 19 25.73 -13.80 -21.46
N SER A 20 25.25 -15.03 -21.22
CA SER A 20 24.06 -15.27 -20.38
C SER A 20 24.30 -14.92 -18.91
N TYR A 21 25.49 -15.19 -18.37
CA TYR A 21 25.83 -14.88 -16.98
C TYR A 21 26.07 -13.38 -16.77
N ALA A 22 26.67 -12.69 -17.74
CA ALA A 22 26.88 -11.24 -17.71
C ALA A 22 25.64 -10.43 -18.12
N GLY A 23 24.76 -11.01 -18.94
CA GLY A 23 23.55 -10.39 -19.48
C GLY A 23 22.36 -10.32 -18.50
N GLY A 24 22.53 -10.78 -17.26
CA GLY A 24 21.53 -10.63 -16.20
C GLY A 24 21.23 -9.18 -15.80
N PHE A 25 21.98 -8.21 -16.33
CA PHE A 25 21.75 -6.77 -16.11
C PHE A 25 20.99 -6.16 -17.29
N PHE A 26 19.79 -6.66 -17.58
CA PHE A 26 18.81 -5.89 -18.34
C PHE A 26 18.43 -4.67 -17.50
N SER A 27 19.08 -3.54 -17.80
CA SER A 27 18.62 -2.20 -17.43
C SER A 27 17.30 -1.93 -18.16
N GLY A 28 16.22 -2.54 -17.67
CA GLY A 28 14.87 -2.18 -18.05
C GLY A 28 14.63 -0.73 -17.64
N ASN A 29 14.47 0.15 -18.61
CA ASN A 29 13.93 1.48 -18.41
C ASN A 29 12.44 1.32 -18.08
N THR A 30 12.12 0.91 -16.86
CA THR A 30 10.76 0.84 -16.36
C THR A 30 10.31 2.28 -16.09
N ILE A 31 9.41 2.78 -16.93
CA ILE A 31 8.56 3.92 -16.56
C ILE A 31 7.71 3.40 -15.40
N PHE A 32 8.20 3.56 -14.17
CA PHE A 32 7.42 3.35 -12.97
C PHE A 32 6.36 4.44 -12.97
N TYR A 33 5.16 4.11 -13.46
CA TYR A 33 3.98 4.78 -12.95
C TYR A 33 3.98 4.47 -11.46
N GLU A 34 4.22 5.49 -10.64
CA GLU A 34 4.08 5.41 -9.19
C GLU A 34 2.63 5.01 -8.94
N VAL A 35 2.39 3.70 -8.75
CA VAL A 35 1.10 3.20 -8.33
C VAL A 35 0.89 3.79 -6.95
N LYS A 36 0.05 4.81 -6.90
CA LYS A 36 -0.30 5.48 -5.67
C LYS A 36 -1.22 4.57 -4.90
N GLU A 37 -0.65 3.79 -4.00
CA GLU A 37 -1.40 2.91 -3.13
C GLU A 37 -2.14 3.76 -2.09
N CYS A 38 -3.36 3.35 -1.76
CA CYS A 38 -4.07 3.89 -0.62
C CYS A 38 -3.48 3.26 0.64
N THR A 39 -3.13 4.09 1.62
CA THR A 39 -2.65 3.62 2.92
C THR A 39 -3.49 4.23 4.02
N ASP A 40 -3.79 3.45 5.04
CA ASP A 40 -4.54 3.88 6.21
C ASP A 40 -3.77 3.49 7.47
N ASP A 41 -3.55 4.45 8.37
CA ASP A 41 -2.51 4.33 9.42
C ASP A 41 -2.98 3.66 10.72
N ASP A 42 -4.28 3.36 10.82
CA ASP A 42 -4.93 2.71 11.94
C ASP A 42 -5.52 1.34 11.60
N VAL A 43 -5.21 0.79 10.41
CA VAL A 43 -5.37 -0.62 10.06
C VAL A 43 -4.56 -1.50 11.02
N ASN A 44 -5.20 -2.54 11.56
CA ASN A 44 -4.55 -3.50 12.46
C ASN A 44 -5.30 -4.84 12.47
N ASP A 45 -4.80 -5.83 13.23
CA ASP A 45 -5.40 -7.18 13.28
C ASP A 45 -6.88 -7.19 13.74
N LYS A 46 -7.30 -6.20 14.55
CA LYS A 46 -8.69 -6.04 15.01
C LYS A 46 -9.56 -5.33 13.98
N PHE A 47 -8.97 -4.43 13.19
CA PHE A 47 -9.63 -3.62 12.17
C PHE A 47 -8.88 -3.74 10.82
N PRO A 48 -8.98 -4.91 10.15
CA PRO A 48 -8.21 -5.19 8.93
C PRO A 48 -8.68 -4.38 7.72
N ASP A 49 -9.88 -3.80 7.79
CA ASP A 49 -10.46 -2.90 6.79
C ASP A 49 -10.14 -1.42 7.04
N GLY A 50 -9.44 -1.10 8.13
CA GLY A 50 -9.10 0.27 8.52
C GLY A 50 -10.23 1.03 9.21
N ILE A 51 -11.42 0.46 9.31
CA ILE A 51 -12.56 1.13 9.95
C ILE A 51 -12.44 0.98 11.48
N ASN A 52 -11.67 1.87 12.10
CA ASN A 52 -11.24 1.86 13.49
C ASN A 52 -11.63 3.14 14.26
N SER A 53 -12.86 3.16 14.77
CA SER A 53 -13.40 4.30 15.52
C SER A 53 -12.71 4.65 16.86
N GLU A 54 -11.75 3.86 17.32
CA GLU A 54 -11.06 4.02 18.61
C GLU A 54 -9.82 4.95 18.50
N VAL A 55 -9.30 5.10 17.29
CA VAL A 55 -8.12 5.89 16.97
C VAL A 55 -8.54 7.02 16.04
N ARG A 56 -7.72 8.07 15.96
CA ARG A 56 -7.87 9.08 14.92
C ARG A 56 -6.94 8.69 13.77
N GLY A 57 -7.47 8.00 12.78
CA GLY A 57 -6.78 7.55 11.59
C GLY A 57 -6.47 8.66 10.59
N THR A 58 -5.55 8.33 9.69
CA THR A 58 -5.13 9.13 8.55
C THR A 58 -4.99 8.27 7.29
N THR A 59 -5.97 8.37 6.40
CA THR A 59 -5.94 7.75 5.08
C THR A 59 -5.22 8.63 4.06
N LYS A 60 -4.37 8.04 3.20
CA LYS A 60 -3.57 8.74 2.19
C LYS A 60 -3.67 8.06 0.83
N LEU A 61 -3.87 8.87 -0.21
CA LEU A 61 -3.78 8.45 -1.61
C LEU A 61 -2.89 9.45 -2.37
N GLY A 62 -1.63 9.07 -2.50
CA GLY A 62 -0.47 9.70 -1.86
C GLY A 62 -0.16 11.21 -1.88
N LYS A 63 -1.04 12.14 -2.24
CA LYS A 63 -0.91 13.59 -1.91
C LYS A 63 -2.17 14.07 -1.22
N ALA A 64 -3.30 13.42 -1.51
CA ALA A 64 -4.50 13.57 -0.72
C ALA A 64 -4.29 12.89 0.63
N VAL A 65 -4.66 13.59 1.69
CA VAL A 65 -4.59 13.15 3.09
C VAL A 65 -5.95 13.45 3.70
N PHE A 66 -6.59 12.43 4.22
CA PHE A 66 -7.85 12.52 4.94
C PHE A 66 -7.61 12.07 6.37
N ARG A 67 -8.35 12.64 7.30
CA ARG A 67 -8.23 12.34 8.73
C ARG A 67 -9.61 12.20 9.29
N ASP A 68 -9.77 11.24 10.17
CA ASP A 68 -11.05 11.05 10.82
C ASP A 68 -11.40 12.29 11.63
N ASN A 69 -12.69 12.60 11.59
CA ASN A 69 -13.20 13.81 12.17
C ASN A 69 -14.61 13.61 12.71
N CYS A 70 -14.90 14.37 13.76
CA CYS A 70 -16.24 14.42 14.30
C CYS A 70 -17.10 15.32 13.43
N ASN A 71 -18.22 14.79 12.95
CA ASN A 71 -19.25 15.59 12.33
C ASN A 71 -19.86 16.53 13.39
N ALA A 72 -19.67 17.83 13.21
CA ALA A 72 -20.13 18.84 14.16
C ALA A 72 -21.66 18.88 14.34
N GLY A 73 -22.43 18.39 13.36
CA GLY A 73 -23.90 18.37 13.41
C GLY A 73 -24.46 17.17 14.16
N SER A 74 -23.93 15.97 13.93
CA SER A 74 -24.45 14.72 14.51
C SER A 74 -23.68 14.26 15.75
N GLY A 75 -22.42 14.70 15.93
CA GLY A 75 -21.52 14.15 16.94
C GLY A 75 -21.02 12.74 16.60
N ASN A 76 -21.31 12.25 15.39
CA ASN A 76 -20.80 10.99 14.87
C ASN A 76 -19.37 11.15 14.35
N LEU A 77 -18.66 10.04 14.25
CA LEU A 77 -17.36 9.96 13.61
C LEU A 77 -17.55 9.81 12.10
N VAL A 78 -16.83 10.60 11.31
CA VAL A 78 -16.60 10.34 9.90
C VAL A 78 -15.25 9.66 9.82
N GLU A 79 -15.28 8.38 9.46
CA GLU A 79 -14.11 7.54 9.29
C GLU A 79 -13.71 7.53 7.82
N TYR A 80 -12.44 7.76 7.52
CA TYR A 80 -11.86 7.53 6.21
C TYR A 80 -11.11 6.20 6.20
N TYR A 81 -11.20 5.47 5.09
CA TYR A 81 -10.51 4.19 4.96
C TYR A 81 -10.16 3.89 3.50
N CYS A 82 -9.29 2.90 3.32
CA CYS A 82 -8.95 2.37 2.00
C CYS A 82 -9.89 1.24 1.59
N THR A 83 -10.55 1.37 0.43
CA THR A 83 -11.36 0.30 -0.14
C THR A 83 -10.49 -0.82 -0.70
N SER A 84 -11.09 -1.99 -0.96
CA SER A 84 -10.41 -3.11 -1.62
C SER A 84 -9.87 -2.77 -3.02
N ASP A 85 -10.42 -1.74 -3.67
CA ASP A 85 -9.97 -1.25 -4.98
C ASP A 85 -8.82 -0.23 -4.86
N GLY A 86 -8.34 0.04 -3.65
CA GLY A 86 -7.27 1.00 -3.39
C GLY A 86 -7.70 2.47 -3.51
N LEU A 87 -8.99 2.75 -3.31
CA LEU A 87 -9.53 4.11 -3.31
C LEU A 87 -9.81 4.57 -1.87
N ILE A 88 -9.89 5.88 -1.65
CA ILE A 88 -10.35 6.43 -0.38
C ILE A 88 -11.87 6.49 -0.39
N ASP A 89 -12.48 5.99 0.67
CA ASP A 89 -13.91 6.16 0.95
C ASP A 89 -14.10 6.61 2.40
N SER A 90 -15.34 6.88 2.80
CA SER A 90 -15.69 7.26 4.16
C SER A 90 -17.00 6.66 4.65
N VAL A 91 -17.08 6.36 5.94
CA VAL A 91 -18.30 5.88 6.60
C VAL A 91 -18.61 6.71 7.84
N GLU A 92 -19.89 6.99 8.08
CA GLU A 92 -20.33 7.64 9.32
C GLU A 92 -20.60 6.57 10.39
N ARG A 93 -19.94 6.69 11.55
CA ARG A 93 -20.08 5.81 12.70
C ARG A 93 -20.70 6.55 13.88
N THR A 94 -21.81 6.03 14.37
CA THR A 94 -22.46 6.53 15.58
C THR A 94 -21.61 6.21 16.80
N CYS A 95 -21.17 7.23 17.52
CA CYS A 95 -20.44 7.06 18.78
C CYS A 95 -21.40 7.04 19.96
N GLY A 96 -21.43 5.94 20.73
CA GLY A 96 -22.34 5.78 21.87
C GLY A 96 -22.23 6.89 22.94
N PHE A 97 -21.02 7.43 23.13
CA PHE A 97 -20.76 8.56 24.01
C PHE A 97 -20.32 9.81 23.25
N GLY A 98 -20.60 9.90 21.95
CA GLY A 98 -20.19 11.02 21.10
C GLY A 98 -18.73 10.95 20.63
N CYS A 99 -18.44 11.72 19.59
CA CYS A 99 -17.12 11.84 18.98
C CYS A 99 -16.35 13.01 19.58
N THR A 100 -15.06 12.81 19.85
CA THR A 100 -14.13 13.90 20.18
C THR A 100 -12.78 13.66 19.51
N THR A 101 -12.10 14.72 19.09
CA THR A 101 -10.75 14.65 18.50
C THR A 101 -10.61 13.72 17.28
N GLY A 102 -11.70 13.42 16.56
CA GLY A 102 -11.70 12.51 15.41
C GLY A 102 -11.67 11.04 15.79
N ARG A 103 -12.30 10.66 16.91
CA ARG A 103 -12.53 9.27 17.33
C ARG A 103 -13.75 9.18 18.24
N CYS A 104 -14.32 8.00 18.39
CA CYS A 104 -15.38 7.75 19.35
C CYS A 104 -14.86 7.74 20.78
N ARG A 105 -15.68 8.22 21.73
CA ARG A 105 -15.41 8.09 23.16
C ARG A 105 -15.87 6.72 23.66
N ASP A 106 -14.99 6.03 24.36
CA ASP A 106 -15.32 4.77 25.06
C ASP A 106 -16.15 5.02 26.33
N PHE A 107 -16.07 6.24 26.91
CA PHE A 107 -16.71 6.59 28.17
C PHE A 107 -17.23 8.04 28.19
N PRO A 108 -18.27 8.34 29.01
CA PRO A 108 -18.91 9.66 29.06
C PRO A 108 -18.04 10.79 29.66
N PHE A 109 -16.92 10.49 30.32
CA PHE A 109 -16.08 11.49 31.01
C PHE A 109 -14.58 11.27 30.69
N GLN A 110 -14.07 12.00 29.71
CA GLN A 110 -12.64 12.24 29.46
C GLN A 110 -12.45 13.73 29.17
#